data_AF-A0AA39FME4-F1
#
_entry.id   AF-A0AA39FME4-F1
#
_cell.length_a   1.000
_cell.length_b   1.000
_cell.length_c   1.000
_cell.angle_alpha   90.00
_cell.angle_beta   90.00
_cell.angle_gamma   90.00
#
_symmetry.space_group_name_H-M   'P 1'
#
loop_
_entity.id
_entity.type
_entity.pdbx_description
1 polymer ?
#
loop_
_entity_poly.entity_id
_entity_poly.type
_entity_poly.pdbx_seq_one_letter_code
_entity_poly.pdbx_strand_id
1 'polypeptide(L)'
;MCEYAQTWANHLAHTNTFYYRNDREVGQNLYCRPGGAVPCDVTGQDVSSYWYSAVKQYDFFKEPDVLHANVNAGHFTQLIWACSRYFGVGKARSRSGKIIVVANYQPVGNVSGQFQNNVLPPHPDCVNMPLSPPPIIRQCEPSESEMSTSSNSSISTQ
;
A
#
# COMPACT_ATOMS: atom_id res chain seq x y z
N MET A 1 -9.27 15.55 3.93
CA MET A 1 -8.20 14.65 3.42
C MET A 1 -8.74 13.43 2.66
N CYS A 2 -9.75 12.69 3.16
CA CYS A 2 -10.24 11.49 2.46
C CYS A 2 -10.80 11.76 1.06
N GLU A 3 -11.61 12.81 0.88
CA GLU A 3 -12.11 13.19 -0.44
C GLU A 3 -10.97 13.52 -1.42
N TYR A 4 -9.94 14.23 -0.95
CA TYR A 4 -8.76 14.56 -1.75
C TYR A 4 -8.01 13.29 -2.20
N ALA A 5 -7.85 12.32 -1.31
CA ALA A 5 -7.26 11.02 -1.62
C ALA A 5 -8.15 10.21 -2.59
N GLN A 6 -9.46 10.22 -2.36
CA GLN A 6 -10.42 9.48 -3.18
C GLN A 6 -10.50 10.01 -4.60
N THR A 7 -10.49 11.33 -4.80
CA THR A 7 -10.45 11.95 -6.13
C THR A 7 -9.20 11.53 -6.89
N TRP A 8 -8.05 11.46 -6.22
CA TRP A 8 -6.82 10.99 -6.86
C TRP A 8 -6.86 9.49 -7.17
N ALA A 9 -7.37 8.67 -6.24
CA ALA A 9 -7.54 7.23 -6.49
C ALA A 9 -8.45 6.98 -7.71
N ASN A 10 -9.57 7.71 -7.81
CA ASN A 10 -10.49 7.66 -8.93
C ASN A 10 -9.81 8.05 -10.25
N HIS A 11 -9.01 9.14 -10.24
CA HIS A 11 -8.24 9.58 -11.40
C HIS A 11 -7.31 8.48 -11.89
N LEU A 12 -6.44 7.95 -11.01
CA LEU A 12 -5.50 6.88 -11.35
C LEU A 12 -6.20 5.61 -11.88
N ALA A 13 -7.34 5.25 -11.28
CA ALA A 13 -8.13 4.10 -11.71
C ALA A 13 -8.82 4.32 -13.06
N HIS A 14 -9.27 5.54 -13.34
CA HIS A 14 -9.94 5.91 -14.59
C HIS A 14 -8.96 5.99 -15.76
N THR A 15 -7.79 6.60 -15.55
CA THR A 15 -6.75 6.76 -16.59
C THR A 15 -5.86 5.52 -16.73
N ASN A 16 -5.98 4.55 -15.82
CA ASN A 16 -5.14 3.35 -15.77
C ASN A 16 -3.63 3.66 -15.66
N THR A 17 -3.29 4.77 -15.00
CA THR A 17 -1.92 5.22 -14.73
C THR A 17 -1.60 5.09 -13.24
N PHE A 18 -0.32 5.06 -12.89
CA PHE A 18 0.10 4.97 -11.48
C PHE A 18 1.31 5.88 -11.23
N TYR A 19 1.03 7.07 -10.69
CA TYR A 19 2.06 8.07 -10.37
C TYR A 19 1.57 8.99 -9.25
N TYR A 20 2.54 9.65 -8.60
CA TYR A 20 2.27 10.61 -7.53
C TYR A 20 1.64 11.89 -8.06
N ARG A 21 0.70 12.44 -7.30
CA ARG A 21 0.21 13.80 -7.58
C ARG A 21 1.35 14.80 -7.41
N ASN A 22 1.48 15.76 -8.32
CA ASN A 22 2.43 16.87 -8.16
C ASN A 22 1.88 17.93 -7.19
N ASP A 23 1.87 17.59 -5.91
CA ASP A 23 1.47 18.46 -4.81
C ASP A 23 2.52 18.33 -3.70
N ARG A 24 3.20 19.43 -3.38
CA ARG A 24 4.30 19.46 -2.41
C ARG A 24 3.83 19.74 -0.98
N GLU A 25 2.57 20.12 -0.81
CA GLU A 25 2.03 20.47 0.51
C GLU A 25 1.40 19.26 1.22
N VAL A 26 1.18 18.18 0.47
CA VAL A 26 0.51 16.96 0.93
C VAL A 26 1.45 15.77 0.76
N GLY A 27 1.77 15.10 1.86
CA GLY A 27 2.47 13.82 1.81
C GLY A 27 1.59 12.75 1.19
N GLN A 28 2.17 11.80 0.46
CA GLN A 28 1.40 10.78 -0.25
C GLN A 28 2.05 9.40 -0.19
N ASN A 29 1.23 8.38 0.05
CA ASN A 29 1.57 6.99 -0.18
C ASN A 29 0.60 6.39 -1.20
N LEU A 30 1.14 5.58 -2.12
CA LEU A 30 0.37 4.91 -3.15
C LEU A 30 0.53 3.39 -2.99
N TYR A 31 -0.54 2.68 -3.32
CA TYR A 31 -0.55 1.23 -3.40
C TYR A 31 -1.36 0.80 -4.62
N CYS A 32 -0.85 -0.20 -5.35
CA CYS A 32 -1.54 -0.79 -6.49
C CYS A 32 -1.51 -2.31 -6.35
N ARG A 33 -2.68 -2.93 -6.36
CA ARG A 33 -2.83 -4.37 -6.57
C ARG A 33 -3.31 -4.59 -8.01
N PRO A 34 -2.55 -5.29 -8.85
CA PRO A 34 -3.01 -5.70 -10.17
C PRO A 34 -4.34 -6.47 -10.10
N GLY A 35 -5.16 -6.35 -11.14
CA GLY A 35 -6.31 -7.22 -11.29
C GLY A 35 -5.86 -8.67 -11.49
N GLY A 36 -6.60 -9.63 -10.95
CA GLY A 36 -6.42 -11.06 -11.19
C GLY A 36 -7.67 -11.67 -11.79
N ALA A 37 -7.58 -12.95 -12.20
CA ALA A 37 -8.74 -13.71 -12.69
C ALA A 37 -9.85 -13.76 -11.64
N VAL A 38 -9.49 -13.86 -10.36
CA VAL A 38 -10.43 -13.80 -9.24
C VAL A 38 -10.44 -12.38 -8.65
N PRO A 39 -11.61 -11.72 -8.58
CA PRO A 39 -11.73 -10.42 -7.94
C PRO A 39 -11.40 -10.50 -6.45
N CYS A 40 -10.25 -9.94 -6.07
CA CYS A 40 -9.91 -9.74 -4.66
C CYS A 40 -10.16 -8.30 -4.26
N ASP A 41 -10.52 -8.07 -3.00
CA ASP A 41 -10.41 -6.77 -2.36
C ASP A 41 -9.09 -6.65 -1.58
N VAL A 42 -8.77 -5.43 -1.14
CA VAL A 42 -7.65 -5.16 -0.22
C VAL A 42 -8.15 -4.46 1.02
N THR A 43 -7.64 -4.88 2.16
CA THR A 43 -7.95 -4.27 3.46
C THR A 43 -7.01 -3.12 3.74
N GLY A 44 -7.39 -2.24 4.68
CA GLY A 44 -6.47 -1.21 5.19
C GLY A 44 -5.22 -1.82 5.83
N GLN A 45 -5.37 -2.99 6.48
CA GLN A 45 -4.26 -3.71 7.08
C GLN A 45 -3.24 -4.15 6.03
N ASP A 46 -3.66 -4.78 4.93
CA ASP A 46 -2.77 -5.22 3.84
C ASP A 46 -1.92 -4.07 3.31
N VAL A 47 -2.57 -2.92 3.07
CA VAL A 47 -1.92 -1.72 2.52
C VAL A 47 -0.96 -1.10 3.55
N SER A 48 -1.38 -0.96 4.79
CA SER A 48 -0.52 -0.42 5.86
C SER A 48 0.68 -1.32 6.15
N SER A 49 0.51 -2.64 6.13
CA SER A 49 1.60 -3.59 6.32
C SER A 49 2.58 -3.56 5.15
N TYR A 50 2.09 -3.40 3.92
CA TYR A 50 2.96 -3.21 2.76
C TYR A 50 3.83 -1.95 2.93
N TRP A 51 3.24 -0.79 3.23
CA TRP A 51 3.97 0.45 3.45
C TRP A 51 4.94 0.35 4.64
N TYR A 52 4.54 -0.31 5.73
CA TYR A 52 5.36 -0.44 6.93
C TYR A 52 6.52 -1.45 6.76
N SER A 53 6.41 -2.41 5.83
CA SER A 53 7.38 -3.51 5.68
C SER A 53 8.83 -3.06 5.43
N ALA A 54 9.03 -1.85 4.90
CA ALA A 54 10.36 -1.28 4.67
C ALA A 54 11.13 -0.97 5.96
N VAL A 55 10.48 -0.96 7.13
CA VAL A 55 11.14 -0.84 8.45
C VAL A 55 12.25 -1.88 8.63
N LYS A 56 12.13 -3.06 8.02
CA LYS A 56 13.11 -4.16 8.10
C LYS A 56 14.48 -3.78 7.55
N GLN A 57 14.52 -2.79 6.67
CA GLN A 57 15.75 -2.31 6.01
C GLN A 57 16.08 -0.88 6.44
N TYR A 58 15.28 -0.29 7.34
CA TYR A 58 15.47 1.07 7.79
C TYR A 58 16.40 1.12 9.00
N ASP A 59 17.49 1.88 8.86
CA ASP A 59 18.46 2.11 9.93
C ASP A 59 18.19 3.47 10.57
N PHE A 60 17.61 3.46 11.78
CA PHE A 60 17.25 4.68 12.51
C PHE A 60 18.47 5.52 12.95
N PHE A 61 19.69 4.98 12.84
CA PHE A 61 20.91 5.62 13.33
C PHE A 61 21.87 6.04 12.21
N LYS A 62 21.50 5.87 10.94
CA LYS A 62 22.27 6.34 9.79
C LYS A 62 21.72 7.63 9.21
N GLU A 63 22.56 8.33 8.46
CA GLU A 63 22.19 9.55 7.74
C GLU A 63 20.97 9.29 6.84
N PRO A 64 19.81 9.90 7.16
CA PRO A 64 18.54 9.51 6.56
C PRO A 64 18.50 9.78 5.06
N ASP A 65 19.12 10.86 4.60
CA ASP A 65 19.02 11.35 3.21
C ASP A 65 19.50 10.33 2.15
N VAL A 66 20.27 9.30 2.52
CA VAL A 66 20.71 8.21 1.63
C VAL A 66 19.72 7.03 1.61
N LEU A 67 18.91 6.86 2.66
CA LEU A 67 17.99 5.72 2.85
C LEU A 67 16.61 5.95 2.21
N HIS A 68 16.19 7.19 1.99
CA HIS A 68 14.86 7.54 1.45
C HIS A 68 14.75 7.56 -0.08
N ALA A 69 15.86 7.30 -0.79
CA ALA A 69 15.84 7.22 -2.26
C ALA A 69 14.97 6.05 -2.78
N ASN A 70 14.71 5.05 -1.94
CA ASN A 70 13.80 3.95 -2.27
C ASN A 70 12.34 4.32 -1.93
N VAL A 71 11.44 4.19 -2.92
CA VAL A 71 9.99 4.42 -2.79
C VAL A 71 9.40 3.70 -1.58
N ASN A 72 9.81 2.45 -1.31
CA ASN A 72 9.31 1.68 -0.18
C ASN A 72 9.73 2.26 1.17
N ALA A 73 10.97 2.77 1.27
CA ALA A 73 11.44 3.45 2.48
C ALA A 73 10.70 4.79 2.69
N GLY A 74 10.37 5.48 1.60
CA GLY A 74 9.53 6.67 1.61
C GLY A 74 8.11 6.40 2.14
N HIS A 75 7.50 5.26 1.77
CA HIS A 75 6.19 4.89 2.29
C HIS A 75 6.18 4.69 3.80
N PHE A 76 7.16 3.93 4.32
CA PHE A 76 7.30 3.66 5.74
C PHE A 76 7.51 4.95 6.54
N THR A 77 8.44 5.79 6.12
CA THR A 77 8.80 7.03 6.82
C THR A 77 7.67 8.06 6.82
N GLN A 78 6.91 8.17 5.72
CA GLN A 78 5.71 9.00 5.69
C GLN A 78 4.62 8.47 6.63
N LEU A 79 4.46 7.13 6.72
CA LEU A 79 3.45 6.50 7.57
C LEU A 79 3.66 6.80 9.05
N ILE A 80 4.92 6.85 9.51
CA ILE A 80 5.26 7.10 10.92
C ILE A 80 5.77 8.53 11.20
N TRP A 81 5.59 9.45 10.25
CA TRP A 81 6.12 10.81 10.34
C TRP A 81 5.51 11.59 11.53
N ALA A 82 6.30 11.82 12.57
CA ALA A 82 5.82 12.35 13.85
C ALA A 82 5.15 13.73 13.78
N CYS A 83 5.48 14.58 12.80
CA CYS A 83 4.84 15.89 12.61
C CYS A 83 3.56 15.84 11.77
N SER A 84 3.24 14.73 11.08
CA SER A 84 1.98 14.62 10.33
C SER A 84 0.80 14.58 11.33
N ARG A 85 -0.29 15.28 11.03
CA ARG A 85 -1.44 15.43 11.94
C ARG A 85 -2.74 14.91 11.35
N TYR A 86 -2.92 15.10 10.05
CA TYR A 86 -4.11 14.71 9.32
C TYR A 86 -3.76 13.61 8.34
N PHE A 87 -4.64 12.63 8.27
CA PHE A 87 -4.55 11.48 7.39
C PHE A 87 -5.86 11.32 6.63
N GLY A 88 -5.79 10.94 5.36
CA GLY A 88 -6.97 10.56 4.59
C GLY A 88 -6.61 9.52 3.55
N VAL A 89 -7.52 8.58 3.35
CA VAL A 89 -7.33 7.46 2.42
C VAL A 89 -8.47 7.38 1.42
N GLY A 90 -8.16 7.00 0.19
CA GLY A 90 -9.11 6.72 -0.88
C GLY A 90 -8.76 5.42 -1.58
N LYS A 91 -9.79 4.67 -2.00
CA LYS A 91 -9.65 3.39 -2.72
C LYS A 91 -10.50 3.42 -3.97
N ALA A 92 -9.94 3.03 -5.10
CA ALA A 92 -10.67 2.91 -6.37
C ALA A 92 -10.29 1.62 -7.10
N ARG A 93 -11.23 1.09 -7.88
CA ARG A 93 -11.00 -0.06 -8.76
C ARG A 93 -11.07 0.39 -10.21
N SER A 94 -10.02 0.11 -10.99
CA SER A 94 -10.01 0.38 -12.43
C SER A 94 -10.91 -0.58 -13.20
N ARG A 95 -11.26 -0.25 -14.44
CA ARG A 95 -11.97 -1.16 -15.35
C ARG A 95 -11.21 -2.48 -15.58
N SER A 96 -9.88 -2.44 -15.51
CA SER A 96 -9.01 -3.63 -15.61
C SER A 96 -8.94 -4.47 -14.32
N GLY A 97 -9.75 -4.15 -13.30
CA GLY A 97 -9.79 -4.87 -12.03
C GLY A 97 -8.71 -4.48 -11.02
N LYS A 98 -7.69 -3.69 -11.41
CA LYS A 98 -6.66 -3.16 -10.50
C LYS A 98 -7.29 -2.37 -9.36
N ILE A 99 -6.83 -2.58 -8.14
CA ILE A 99 -7.19 -1.75 -6.99
C ILE A 99 -6.06 -0.76 -6.73
N ILE A 100 -6.42 0.51 -6.61
CA ILE A 100 -5.51 1.60 -6.29
C ILE A 100 -5.95 2.20 -4.96
N VAL A 101 -4.99 2.35 -4.05
CA VAL A 101 -5.17 3.03 -2.77
C VAL A 101 -4.22 4.22 -2.70
N VAL A 102 -4.76 5.36 -2.30
CA VAL A 102 -4.03 6.62 -2.10
C VAL A 102 -4.21 7.00 -0.63
N ALA A 103 -3.12 7.26 0.07
CA ALA A 103 -3.13 7.90 1.37
C ALA A 103 -2.46 9.26 1.28
N ASN A 104 -3.05 10.26 1.93
CA ASN A 104 -2.56 11.63 2.00
C ASN A 104 -2.33 12.04 3.45
N TYR A 105 -1.28 12.83 3.68
CA TYR A 105 -0.79 13.25 5.00
C TYR A 105 -0.58 14.77 5.02
N GLN A 106 -0.94 15.42 6.13
CA GLN A 106 -0.69 16.85 6.32
C GLN A 106 -0.35 17.16 7.80
N PRO A 107 0.69 17.96 8.09
CA PRO A 107 1.75 18.44 7.19
C PRO A 107 2.47 17.30 6.43
N VAL A 108 3.08 17.63 5.30
CA VAL A 108 3.84 16.67 4.47
C VAL A 108 5.02 16.07 5.27
N GLY A 109 5.25 14.78 5.07
CA GLY A 109 6.41 14.08 5.63
C GLY A 109 7.56 13.99 4.64
N ASN A 110 8.58 13.21 5.00
CA ASN A 110 9.76 12.97 4.18
C ASN A 110 10.50 14.24 3.74
N VAL A 111 10.49 15.25 4.60
CA VAL A 111 11.22 16.50 4.38
C VAL A 111 12.68 16.28 4.73
N SER A 112 13.58 16.52 3.76
CA SER A 112 15.03 16.43 3.96
C SER A 112 15.50 17.23 5.17
N GLY A 113 16.43 16.65 5.93
CA GLY A 113 16.94 17.23 7.17
C GLY A 113 15.98 17.16 8.38
N GLN A 114 14.77 16.58 8.25
CA GLN A 114 13.82 16.48 9.37
C GLN A 114 13.56 15.06 9.86
N PHE A 115 14.18 14.05 9.27
CA PHE A 115 13.91 12.63 9.56
C PHE A 115 14.22 12.23 11.00
N GLN A 116 15.32 12.68 11.59
CA GLN A 116 15.71 12.30 12.96
C GLN A 116 14.65 12.69 14.01
N ASN A 117 13.95 13.80 13.78
CA ASN A 117 12.90 14.28 14.68
C ASN A 117 11.53 13.65 14.38
N ASN A 118 11.38 12.96 13.25
CA ASN A 118 10.10 12.49 12.74
C ASN A 118 9.97 10.98 12.60
N VAL A 119 11.08 10.26 12.49
CA VAL A 119 11.13 8.82 12.25
C VAL A 119 11.87 8.19 13.42
N LEU A 120 11.14 8.01 14.51
CA LEU A 120 11.71 7.56 15.78
C LEU A 120 11.82 6.03 15.82
N PRO A 121 12.86 5.48 16.46
CA PRO A 121 12.95 4.06 16.70
C PRO A 121 11.76 3.57 17.55
N PRO A 122 11.35 2.30 17.41
CA PRO A 122 10.32 1.73 18.25
C PRO A 122 10.73 1.79 19.73
N HIS A 123 9.74 1.90 20.61
CA HIS A 123 9.99 1.89 22.05
C HIS A 123 10.72 0.60 22.47
N PRO A 124 11.67 0.64 23.42
CA PRO A 124 12.40 -0.54 23.89
C PRO A 124 11.54 -1.71 24.37
N ASP A 125 10.30 -1.45 24.79
CA ASP A 125 9.38 -2.52 25.19
C ASP A 125 8.68 -3.18 23.99
N CYS A 126 8.64 -2.51 22.83
CA CYS A 126 8.04 -3.02 21.61
C CYS A 126 8.99 -3.91 20.80
N VAL A 127 10.31 -3.90 21.05
CA VAL A 127 11.26 -4.79 20.35
C VAL A 127 11.11 -6.26 20.74
N ASN A 128 10.49 -6.55 21.89
CA ASN A 128 10.15 -7.91 22.32
C ASN A 128 8.73 -8.34 21.94
N MET A 129 7.94 -7.44 21.32
CA MET A 129 6.64 -7.82 20.80
C MET A 129 6.87 -8.55 19.46
N PRO A 130 6.39 -9.80 19.29
CA PRO A 130 6.45 -10.43 17.98
C PRO A 130 5.70 -9.55 17.00
N LEU A 131 6.42 -8.95 16.04
CA LEU A 131 5.82 -8.29 14.89
C LEU A 131 4.76 -9.24 14.38
N SER A 132 3.50 -8.79 14.33
CA SER A 132 2.43 -9.61 13.77
C SER A 132 2.92 -10.13 12.42
N PRO A 133 2.81 -11.44 12.15
CA PRO A 133 3.27 -11.97 10.88
C PRO A 133 2.67 -11.08 9.78
N PRO A 134 3.48 -10.66 8.78
CA PRO A 134 2.95 -9.83 7.71
C PRO A 134 1.69 -10.51 7.19
N PRO A 135 0.57 -9.78 7.03
CA PRO A 135 -0.65 -10.39 6.55
C PRO A 135 -0.30 -11.15 5.27
N ILE A 136 -0.58 -12.45 5.27
CA ILE A 136 -0.49 -13.24 4.04
C ILE A 136 -1.45 -12.54 3.11
N ILE A 137 -0.92 -11.86 2.09
CA ILE A 137 -1.74 -11.29 1.02
C ILE A 137 -2.51 -12.49 0.48
N ARG A 138 -3.79 -12.60 0.85
CA ARG A 138 -4.61 -13.72 0.40
C ARG A 138 -4.60 -13.66 -1.12
N GLN A 139 -3.89 -14.60 -1.73
CA GLN A 139 -4.16 -14.95 -3.11
C GLN A 139 -5.63 -15.35 -3.11
N CYS A 140 -6.44 -14.74 -3.98
CA CYS A 140 -7.77 -15.27 -4.16
C CYS A 140 -7.61 -16.64 -4.77
N GLU A 141 -7.85 -17.67 -3.97
CA GLU A 141 -8.10 -18.99 -4.51
C GLU A 141 -9.47 -18.97 -5.19
N PRO A 142 -9.64 -19.64 -6.34
CA PRO A 142 -10.94 -19.79 -6.97
C PRO A 142 -11.89 -20.48 -5.98
N SER A 143 -13.14 -20.04 -5.92
CA SER A 143 -14.18 -20.77 -5.19
C SER A 143 -14.36 -22.17 -5.79
N GLU A 144 -14.51 -23.20 -4.96
CA GLU A 144 -14.72 -24.61 -5.36
C GLU A 144 -15.89 -24.82 -6.34
N SER A 145 -16.76 -23.83 -6.51
CA SER A 145 -17.88 -23.86 -7.46
C SER A 145 -17.49 -23.75 -8.94
N GLU A 146 -16.25 -23.37 -9.29
CA GLU A 146 -15.82 -23.24 -10.71
C GLU A 146 -15.09 -24.49 -11.25
N MET A 147 -14.78 -25.49 -10.43
CA MET A 147 -14.06 -26.69 -10.85
C MET A 147 -14.97 -27.83 -11.36
N SER A 148 -16.26 -27.56 -11.59
CA SER A 148 -17.27 -28.58 -11.92
C SER A 148 -17.81 -28.53 -13.35
N THR A 149 -17.21 -27.77 -14.27
CA THR A 149 -17.67 -27.74 -15.69
C THR A 149 -16.68 -28.30 -16.71
N SER A 150 -15.69 -29.09 -16.31
CA SER A 150 -14.81 -29.82 -17.23
C SER A 150 -14.93 -31.34 -17.10
N SER A 151 -16.15 -31.86 -17.14
CA SER A 151 -16.42 -33.28 -17.36
C SER A 151 -17.74 -33.42 -18.10
N ASN A 152 -17.69 -33.49 -19.44
CA ASN A 152 -18.52 -34.35 -20.29
C ASN A 152 -18.45 -33.91 -21.76
N SER A 153 -17.63 -34.59 -22.56
CA SER A 153 -18.02 -34.95 -23.91
C SER A 153 -17.33 -36.24 -24.32
N SER A 154 -17.93 -37.36 -23.91
CA SER A 154 -17.80 -38.61 -24.65
C SER A 154 -18.58 -38.47 -25.95
N ILE A 155 -17.92 -38.57 -27.11
CA ILE A 155 -18.58 -38.98 -28.35
C ILE A 155 -17.78 -40.15 -28.91
N SER A 156 -18.35 -41.34 -28.70
CA SER A 156 -18.11 -42.51 -29.54
C SER A 156 -18.86 -42.34 -30.86
N THR A 157 -18.26 -42.67 -32.00
CA THR A 157 -19.00 -43.27 -33.14
C THR A 157 -18.04 -44.05 -34.04
N GLN A 158 -18.35 -45.35 -34.16
CA GLN A 158 -18.12 -46.35 -35.22
C GLN A 158 -16.81 -46.36 -36.02
#